data_AF-A0A1B6GM63-F1
#
_entry.id   AF-A0A1B6GM63-F1
#
_cell.length_a   1.000
_cell.length_b   1.000
_cell.length_c   1.000
_cell.angle_alpha   90.00
_cell.angle_beta   90.00
_cell.angle_gamma   90.00
#
_symmetry.space_group_name_H-M   'P 1'
#
loop_
_entity.id
_entity.type
_entity.pdbx_description
1 polymer ?
#
loop_
_entity_poly.entity_id
_entity_poly.type
_entity_poly.pdbx_seq_one_letter_code
_entity_poly.pdbx_strand_id
1 'polypeptide(L)'
;LVTDTLQYVPDQHRTMYVAILSVLVAAAVAGVYANADLKEVFHWKQLDFEYPDEVSRKAAISSGEFVPENNLPLGVEVWKDKLFITVPRWKSGIPASLNYLNISDADKSKSP
;
A
#
# COMPACT_ATOMS: atom_id res chain seq x y z
N LEU A 1 -15.97 -41.30 58.44
CA LEU A 1 -15.39 -39.94 58.62
C LEU A 1 -13.89 -40.13 58.70
N VAL A 2 -13.02 -39.80 57.75
CA VAL A 2 -13.06 -39.05 56.49
C VAL A 2 -11.85 -39.61 55.73
N THR A 3 -12.05 -40.34 54.64
CA THR A 3 -10.98 -40.71 53.70
C THR A 3 -11.10 -39.75 52.52
N ASP A 4 -10.52 -38.56 52.66
CA ASP A 4 -10.65 -37.50 51.64
C ASP A 4 -9.40 -36.62 51.59
N THR A 5 -8.22 -37.23 51.51
CA THR A 5 -6.94 -36.50 51.48
C THR A 5 -5.92 -37.03 50.49
N LEU A 6 -6.35 -37.64 49.37
CA LEU A 6 -5.47 -37.96 48.25
C LEU A 6 -6.07 -37.51 46.92
N GLN A 7 -6.11 -36.19 46.74
CA GLN A 7 -6.22 -35.59 45.40
C GLN A 7 -5.11 -34.55 45.22
N TYR A 8 -3.87 -35.01 45.36
CA TYR A 8 -2.70 -34.28 44.90
C TYR A 8 -2.43 -34.69 43.46
N VAL A 9 -2.78 -33.83 42.50
CA VAL A 9 -2.51 -33.99 41.05
C VAL A 9 -1.42 -32.98 40.63
N PRO A 10 -0.13 -33.26 40.91
CA PRO A 10 0.97 -32.31 40.71
C PRO A 10 1.17 -31.90 39.24
N ASP A 11 0.79 -32.75 38.28
CA ASP A 11 0.98 -32.50 36.86
C ASP A 11 -0.08 -31.56 36.27
N GLN A 12 -1.26 -31.44 36.87
CA GLN A 12 -2.35 -30.62 36.33
C GLN A 12 -2.05 -29.12 36.45
N HIS A 13 -1.43 -28.70 37.55
CA HIS A 13 -1.02 -27.31 37.72
C HIS A 13 0.10 -26.92 36.74
N ARG A 14 1.11 -27.79 36.56
CA ARG A 14 2.22 -27.54 35.62
C ARG A 14 1.71 -27.47 34.16
N THR A 15 0.82 -28.39 33.80
CA THR A 15 0.20 -28.41 32.46
C THR A 15 -0.66 -27.17 32.23
N MET A 16 -1.43 -26.74 33.24
CA MET A 16 -2.27 -25.54 33.17
C MET A 16 -1.43 -24.26 33.02
N TYR A 17 -0.34 -24.10 33.77
CA TYR A 17 0.56 -22.95 33.62
C TYR A 17 1.23 -22.91 32.24
N VAL A 18 1.70 -24.05 31.73
CA VAL A 18 2.28 -24.14 30.37
C VAL A 18 1.24 -23.81 29.30
N ALA A 19 0.01 -24.31 29.45
CA ALA A 19 -1.09 -23.99 28.53
C ALA A 19 -1.42 -22.49 28.53
N ILE A 20 -1.56 -21.87 29.71
CA ILE A 20 -1.81 -20.43 29.83
C ILE A 20 -0.66 -19.61 29.22
N LEU A 21 0.59 -19.97 29.52
CA LEU A 21 1.76 -19.30 28.93
C LEU A 21 1.79 -19.46 27.40
N SER A 22 1.46 -20.63 26.87
CA SER A 22 1.41 -20.85 25.42
C SER A 22 0.33 -20.01 24.74
N VAL A 23 -0.84 -19.85 25.37
CA VAL A 23 -1.93 -18.99 24.89
C VAL A 23 -1.53 -17.52 24.95
N LEU A 24 -0.90 -17.07 26.03
CA LEU A 24 -0.42 -15.69 26.17
C LEU A 24 0.66 -15.35 25.14
N VAL A 25 1.60 -16.27 24.90
CA VAL A 25 2.63 -16.11 23.86
C VAL A 25 1.98 -16.06 22.47
N ALA A 26 1.05 -16.96 22.16
CA ALA A 26 0.33 -16.96 20.88
C ALA A 26 -0.46 -15.65 20.68
N ALA A 27 -1.13 -15.14 21.72
CA ALA A 27 -1.87 -13.88 21.67
C ALA A 27 -0.95 -12.68 21.46
N ALA A 28 0.19 -12.62 22.16
CA ALA A 28 1.18 -11.55 21.99
C ALA A 28 1.78 -11.56 20.57
N VAL A 29 2.12 -12.75 20.05
CA VAL A 29 2.64 -12.93 18.69
C VAL A 29 1.59 -12.51 17.65
N ALA A 30 0.32 -12.92 17.83
CA ALA A 30 -0.78 -12.50 16.95
C ALA A 30 -0.99 -10.97 16.96
N GLY A 31 -0.87 -10.32 18.13
CA GLY A 31 -0.97 -8.88 18.26
C GLY A 31 0.14 -8.09 17.53
N VAL A 32 1.34 -8.65 17.42
CA VAL A 32 2.44 -8.03 16.65
C VAL A 32 2.16 -8.07 15.15
N TYR A 33 1.59 -9.16 14.64
CA TYR A 33 1.28 -9.29 13.21
C TYR A 33 0.03 -8.51 12.76
N ALA A 34 -0.69 -7.87 13.67
CA ALA A 34 -1.93 -7.15 13.36
C ALA A 34 -1.73 -5.74 12.76
N ASN A 35 -0.49 -5.23 12.68
CA ASN A 35 -0.21 -3.89 12.17
C ASN A 35 0.54 -3.97 10.83
N ALA A 36 -0.20 -3.94 9.73
CA ALA A 36 0.36 -3.76 8.40
C ALA A 36 -0.05 -2.37 7.88
N ASP A 37 0.84 -1.39 8.05
CA ASP A 37 0.64 -0.07 7.45
C ASP A 37 0.87 -0.16 5.94
N LEU A 38 -0.03 0.48 5.18
CA LEU A 38 0.19 0.63 3.74
C LEU A 38 1.38 1.56 3.53
N LYS A 39 2.46 1.03 2.96
CA LYS A 39 3.60 1.83 2.54
C LYS A 39 3.24 2.61 1.28
N GLU A 40 3.21 3.92 1.38
CA GLU A 40 3.10 4.82 0.22
C GLU A 40 4.38 4.73 -0.62
N VAL A 41 4.21 4.55 -1.93
CA VAL A 41 5.32 4.46 -2.91
C VAL A 41 5.33 5.68 -3.82
N PHE A 42 4.14 6.15 -4.23
CA PHE A 42 3.98 7.35 -5.03
C PHE A 42 2.74 8.12 -4.57
N HIS A 43 2.79 9.44 -4.70
CA HIS A 43 1.68 10.33 -4.40
C HIS A 43 1.62 11.46 -5.44
N TRP A 44 0.42 11.86 -5.83
CA TRP A 44 0.22 12.98 -6.76
C TRP A 44 -0.96 13.83 -6.31
N LYS A 45 -0.77 15.15 -6.30
CA LYS A 45 -1.90 16.09 -6.20
C LYS A 45 -2.62 16.23 -7.55
N GLN A 46 -1.87 16.09 -8.64
CA GLN A 46 -2.32 16.22 -10.01
C GLN A 46 -1.38 15.41 -10.91
N LEU A 47 -1.91 14.77 -11.95
CA LEU A 47 -1.07 14.10 -12.94
C LEU A 47 -0.42 15.12 -13.86
N ASP A 48 0.86 14.90 -14.15
CA ASP A 48 1.61 15.61 -15.19
C ASP A 48 2.28 14.58 -16.11
N PHE A 49 2.65 15.03 -17.30
CA PHE A 49 3.23 14.18 -18.34
C PHE A 49 4.62 14.70 -18.69
N GLU A 50 5.53 13.78 -18.98
CA GLU A 50 6.89 14.14 -19.41
C GLU A 50 6.85 14.68 -20.84
N TYR A 51 7.13 15.97 -21.01
CA TYR A 51 7.32 16.61 -22.31
C TYR A 51 8.83 16.81 -22.58
N PRO A 52 9.27 16.86 -23.85
CA PRO A 52 10.68 17.10 -24.17
C PRO A 52 11.24 18.40 -23.59
N ASP A 53 10.39 19.42 -23.44
CA ASP A 53 10.72 20.73 -22.93
C ASP A 53 9.46 21.50 -22.48
N GLU A 54 9.67 22.59 -21.75
CA GLU A 54 8.61 23.48 -21.23
C GLU A 54 7.79 24.18 -22.33
N VAL A 55 8.39 24.45 -23.50
CA VAL A 55 7.68 25.08 -24.62
C VAL A 55 6.67 24.10 -25.20
N SER A 56 7.09 22.85 -25.39
CA SER A 56 6.22 21.76 -25.83
C SER A 56 5.06 21.52 -24.86
N ARG A 57 5.33 21.53 -23.54
CA ARG A 57 4.28 21.41 -22.51
C ARG A 57 3.29 22.58 -22.57
N LYS A 58 3.78 23.82 -22.65
CA LYS A 58 2.93 25.01 -22.77
C LYS A 58 2.10 25.02 -24.05
N ALA A 59 2.69 24.56 -25.16
CA ALA A 59 1.98 24.43 -26.42
C ALA A 59 0.80 23.45 -26.28
N ALA A 60 1.02 22.28 -25.68
CA ALA A 60 -0.03 21.29 -25.42
C ALA A 60 -1.14 21.83 -24.49
N ILE A 61 -0.79 22.65 -23.50
CA ILE A 61 -1.77 23.33 -22.64
C ILE A 61 -2.57 24.35 -23.45
N SER A 62 -1.89 25.18 -24.25
CA SER A 62 -2.53 26.24 -25.05
C SER A 62 -3.44 25.69 -26.16
N SER A 63 -3.11 24.52 -26.73
CA SER A 63 -3.92 23.85 -27.73
C SER A 63 -5.09 23.05 -27.13
N GLY A 64 -5.09 22.83 -25.81
CA GLY A 64 -6.06 21.99 -25.14
C GLY A 64 -5.80 20.48 -25.29
N GLU A 65 -4.64 20.08 -25.82
CA GLU A 65 -4.18 18.69 -25.83
C GLU A 65 -3.83 18.19 -24.42
N PHE A 66 -3.48 19.12 -23.53
CA PHE A 66 -3.28 18.87 -22.11
C PHE A 66 -4.08 19.85 -21.26
N VAL A 67 -5.07 19.34 -20.52
CA VAL A 67 -5.83 20.10 -19.51
C VAL A 67 -5.61 19.39 -18.19
N PRO A 68 -4.70 19.88 -17.32
CA PRO A 68 -4.21 19.12 -16.19
C PRO A 68 -5.31 18.62 -15.24
N GLU A 69 -6.39 19.39 -15.09
CA GLU A 69 -7.53 19.08 -14.21
C GLU A 69 -8.40 17.92 -14.74
N ASN A 70 -8.28 17.56 -16.01
CA ASN A 70 -9.06 16.48 -16.62
C ASN A 70 -8.40 15.09 -16.49
N ASN A 71 -7.17 15.01 -15.96
CA ASN A 71 -6.37 13.79 -15.95
C ASN A 71 -6.55 12.99 -14.65
N LEU A 72 -7.69 12.28 -14.55
CA LEU A 72 -8.01 11.43 -13.39
C LEU A 72 -7.48 9.99 -13.61
N PRO A 73 -6.57 9.48 -12.75
CA PRO A 73 -6.17 8.08 -12.80
C PRO A 73 -7.32 7.16 -12.34
N LEU A 74 -7.57 6.08 -13.07
CA LEU A 74 -8.60 5.10 -12.70
C LEU A 74 -8.08 3.69 -12.44
N GLY A 75 -7.08 3.26 -13.20
CA GLY A 75 -6.51 1.93 -13.08
C GLY A 75 -5.01 2.00 -12.83
N VAL A 76 -4.54 1.07 -12.02
CA VAL A 76 -3.13 0.91 -11.69
C VAL A 76 -2.80 -0.58 -11.76
N GLU A 77 -1.70 -0.92 -12.42
CA GLU A 77 -1.23 -2.31 -12.53
C GLU A 77 0.30 -2.35 -12.49
N VAL A 78 0.88 -3.34 -11.81
CA VAL A 78 2.33 -3.52 -11.74
C VAL A 78 2.75 -4.68 -12.63
N TRP A 79 3.70 -4.43 -13.53
CA TRP A 79 4.36 -5.50 -14.28
C TRP A 79 5.86 -5.25 -14.33
N LYS A 80 6.62 -6.20 -13.75
CA LYS A 80 8.07 -6.10 -13.55
C LYS A 80 8.44 -4.82 -12.79
N ASP A 81 9.24 -3.97 -13.41
CA ASP A 81 9.76 -2.71 -12.90
C ASP A 81 8.88 -1.50 -13.27
N LYS A 82 7.68 -1.74 -13.82
CA LYS A 82 6.78 -0.70 -14.32
C LYS A 82 5.47 -0.66 -13.57
N LEU A 83 5.08 0.55 -13.18
CA LEU A 83 3.75 0.88 -12.68
C LEU A 83 2.96 1.48 -13.83
N PHE A 84 1.97 0.75 -14.34
CA PHE A 84 1.06 1.23 -15.37
C PHE A 84 -0.09 2.01 -14.73
N ILE A 85 -0.43 3.15 -15.33
CA ILE A 85 -1.51 4.03 -14.89
C ILE A 85 -2.41 4.32 -16.09
N THR A 86 -3.71 4.11 -15.94
CA THR A 86 -4.69 4.45 -16.97
C THR A 86 -5.40 5.77 -16.68
N VAL A 87 -5.56 6.58 -17.72
CA VAL A 87 -6.29 7.84 -17.70
C VAL A 87 -7.34 7.79 -18.82
N PRO A 88 -8.64 7.62 -18.51
CA PRO A 88 -9.67 7.48 -19.53
C PRO A 88 -9.92 8.81 -20.25
N ARG A 89 -10.08 8.77 -21.58
CA ARG A 89 -10.37 9.97 -22.39
C ARG A 89 -11.83 10.42 -22.34
N TRP A 90 -12.36 10.67 -21.13
CA TRP A 90 -13.73 11.15 -20.93
C TRP A 90 -13.91 12.64 -21.27
N LYS A 91 -12.83 13.42 -21.18
CA LYS A 91 -12.77 14.82 -21.57
C LYS A 91 -11.56 15.05 -22.49
N SER A 92 -11.56 16.15 -23.21
CA SER A 92 -10.37 16.63 -23.94
C SER A 92 -9.24 16.98 -22.96
N GLY A 93 -8.00 17.10 -23.45
CA GLY A 93 -6.87 17.48 -22.62
C GLY A 93 -6.16 16.31 -21.92
N ILE A 94 -6.24 15.11 -22.50
CA ILE A 94 -5.60 13.89 -21.97
C ILE A 94 -4.54 13.43 -22.97
N PRO A 95 -3.25 13.70 -22.70
CA PRO A 95 -2.15 13.39 -23.61
C PRO A 95 -2.08 11.91 -23.97
N ALA A 96 -2.16 11.02 -22.97
CA ALA A 96 -2.06 9.58 -23.16
C ALA A 96 -2.96 8.80 -22.19
N SER A 97 -3.62 7.77 -22.71
CA SER A 97 -4.59 6.96 -21.94
C SER A 97 -3.95 5.86 -21.11
N LEU A 98 -2.76 5.40 -21.50
CA LEU A 98 -1.98 4.39 -20.79
C LEU A 98 -0.57 4.93 -20.64
N ASN A 99 -0.12 5.03 -19.40
CA ASN A 99 1.16 5.58 -19.02
C ASN A 99 1.89 4.58 -18.14
N TYR A 100 3.19 4.75 -17.97
CA TYR A 100 3.94 3.99 -16.99
C TYR A 100 5.01 4.84 -16.30
N LEU A 101 5.36 4.43 -15.09
CA LEU A 101 6.49 4.94 -14.33
C LEU A 101 7.41 3.76 -13.99
N ASN A 102 8.72 4.00 -13.87
CA ASN A 102 9.61 2.97 -13.35
C ASN A 102 9.54 2.99 -11.82
N ILE A 103 9.33 1.83 -11.20
CA ILE A 103 9.16 1.71 -9.75
C ILE A 103 10.46 2.09 -9.01
N SER A 104 11.62 1.93 -9.65
CA SER A 104 12.91 2.38 -9.13
C SER A 104 13.01 3.89 -8.94
N ASP A 105 12.15 4.68 -9.58
CA ASP A 105 12.13 6.14 -9.42
C ASP A 105 11.30 6.60 -8.21
N ALA A 106 10.63 5.69 -7.49
CA ALA A 106 9.83 6.01 -6.30
C ALA A 106 10.62 6.71 -5.19
N ASP A 107 11.91 6.41 -5.03
CA ASP A 107 12.74 7.07 -4.03
C ASP A 107 13.01 8.55 -4.37
N LYS A 108 12.82 8.94 -5.63
CA LYS A 108 13.00 10.33 -6.11
C LYS A 108 11.71 11.15 -6.04
N SER A 109 10.54 10.52 -5.90
CA SER A 109 9.25 11.21 -5.87
C SER A 109 8.88 11.79 -4.49
N LYS A 110 9.78 11.75 -3.51
CA LYS A 110 9.59 12.48 -2.25
C LYS A 110 9.70 13.97 -2.53
N SER A 111 8.57 14.66 -2.60
CA SER A 111 8.56 16.12 -2.45
C SER A 111 9.22 16.50 -1.12
N PRO A 112 9.97 17.62 -1.06
CA PRO A 112 10.35 18.25 0.20
C PRO A 112 9.15 18.56 1.11
#